data_AF-A0A9W6YU99-F1
#
_entry.id   AF-A0A9W6YU99-F1
#
_cell.length_a   1.000
_cell.length_b   1.000
_cell.length_c   1.000
_cell.angle_alpha   90.00
_cell.angle_beta   90.00
_cell.angle_gamma   90.00
#
_symmetry.space_group_name_H-M   'P 1'
#
loop_
_entity.id
_entity.type
_entity.pdbx_description
1 polymer ?
#
loop_
_entity_poly.entity_id
_entity_poly.type
_entity_poly.pdbx_seq_one_letter_code
_entity_poly.pdbx_strand_id
1 'polypeptide(L)'
;METTTQRVWDYAGDNYVHRLIQNEADGKLVELPLRTNKNNSSTSLSSEEHEAKVEKIGFEYSKMLISQLESQREFYDSRYFDLVNKFQIASDDVTKLEKLVSTLTHKVEQLNMHKHDESKVKHALETSKDAENKLKEEMALNQALSDKIEFLTTENEKIKKEKEELQEQVNDLMFYLESQEKFKDASDDVKEGQIIMRPSHASSKKKKGRRR
;
A
#
# COMPACT_ATOMS: atom_id res chain seq x y z
N MET A 1 -36.73 -38.17 -49.64
CA MET A 1 -36.98 -39.11 -50.75
C MET A 1 -37.48 -38.27 -51.92
N GLU A 2 -36.64 -38.02 -52.91
CA GLU A 2 -37.07 -37.38 -54.16
C GLU A 2 -37.98 -38.38 -54.89
N THR A 3 -39.28 -38.09 -55.00
CA THR A 3 -40.25 -39.02 -55.61
C THR A 3 -40.40 -38.82 -57.12
N THR A 4 -39.75 -37.80 -57.67
CA THR A 4 -39.79 -37.38 -59.08
C THR A 4 -38.73 -38.10 -59.91
N THR A 5 -37.51 -38.19 -59.37
CA THR A 5 -36.34 -38.88 -59.92
C THR A 5 -36.18 -40.16 -59.10
N GLN A 6 -36.27 -41.35 -59.71
CA GLN A 6 -36.15 -42.65 -59.01
C GLN A 6 -34.74 -42.94 -58.42
N ARG A 7 -33.99 -41.89 -58.07
CA ARG A 7 -32.66 -41.93 -57.44
C ARG A 7 -32.83 -41.95 -55.92
N VAL A 8 -31.99 -42.72 -55.25
CA VAL A 8 -31.93 -42.81 -53.79
C VAL A 8 -30.60 -42.22 -53.34
N TRP A 9 -30.61 -41.46 -52.26
CA TRP A 9 -29.39 -40.91 -51.67
C TRP A 9 -28.70 -41.97 -50.82
N ASP A 10 -27.41 -42.21 -51.09
CA ASP A 10 -26.56 -43.00 -50.22
C ASP A 10 -25.91 -42.09 -49.17
N TYR A 11 -26.34 -42.23 -47.92
CA TYR A 11 -25.81 -41.44 -46.80
C TYR A 11 -24.38 -41.82 -46.40
N ALA A 12 -23.90 -43.02 -46.75
CA ALA A 12 -22.54 -43.45 -46.44
C ALA A 12 -21.54 -42.96 -47.50
N GLY A 13 -21.97 -42.90 -48.76
CA GLY A 13 -21.15 -42.48 -49.90
C GLY A 13 -21.36 -41.03 -50.37
N ASP A 14 -22.30 -40.29 -49.77
CA ASP A 14 -22.66 -38.91 -50.10
C ASP A 14 -22.93 -38.68 -51.60
N ASN A 15 -23.69 -39.58 -52.23
CA ASN A 15 -24.02 -39.52 -53.66
C ASN A 15 -25.41 -40.12 -53.98
N TYR A 16 -25.97 -39.77 -55.14
CA TYR A 16 -27.22 -40.36 -55.66
C TYR A 16 -26.95 -41.65 -56.44
N VAL A 17 -27.62 -42.74 -56.05
CA VAL A 17 -27.56 -44.05 -56.72
C VAL A 17 -28.93 -44.47 -57.27
N HIS A 18 -28.93 -45.32 -58.31
CA HIS A 18 -30.17 -45.86 -58.88
C HIS A 18 -30.58 -47.14 -58.13
N ARG A 19 -31.86 -47.28 -57.78
CA ARG A 19 -32.36 -48.48 -57.11
C ARG A 19 -32.57 -49.61 -58.12
N LEU A 20 -31.68 -50.60 -58.13
CA LEU A 20 -31.87 -51.85 -58.86
C LEU A 20 -32.70 -52.83 -58.00
N ILE A 21 -33.67 -53.52 -58.58
CA ILE A 21 -34.48 -54.54 -57.89
C ILE A 21 -34.13 -55.90 -58.49
N GLN A 22 -33.86 -56.87 -57.61
CA GLN A 22 -33.57 -58.24 -57.99
C GLN A 22 -34.87 -59.05 -58.00
N ASN A 23 -35.14 -59.76 -59.09
CA ASN A 23 -36.32 -60.62 -59.18
C ASN A 23 -36.05 -61.95 -58.42
N GLU A 24 -36.94 -62.34 -57.50
CA GLU A 24 -36.71 -63.50 -56.60
C GLU A 24 -36.64 -64.85 -57.33
N ALA A 25 -37.25 -64.97 -58.51
CA ALA A 25 -37.28 -66.23 -59.27
C ALA A 25 -35.98 -66.53 -60.05
N ASP A 26 -35.35 -65.50 -60.63
CA ASP A 26 -34.23 -65.66 -61.59
C ASP A 26 -32.95 -64.89 -61.20
N GLY A 27 -32.95 -64.15 -60.09
CA GLY A 27 -31.77 -63.44 -59.57
C GLY A 27 -31.21 -62.34 -60.47
N LYS A 28 -31.81 -62.09 -61.64
CA LYS A 28 -31.39 -61.09 -62.63
C LYS A 28 -31.81 -59.69 -62.19
N LEU A 29 -30.88 -58.74 -62.29
CA LEU A 29 -31.11 -57.32 -62.01
C LEU A 29 -31.90 -56.69 -63.17
N VAL A 30 -33.03 -56.04 -62.89
CA VAL A 30 -33.88 -55.39 -63.89
C VAL A 30 -34.16 -53.94 -63.49
N GLU A 31 -33.91 -52.99 -64.39
CA GLU A 31 -34.31 -51.59 -64.24
C GLU A 31 -35.81 -51.41 -64.57
N LEU A 32 -36.55 -50.64 -63.77
CA LEU A 32 -37.94 -50.32 -64.08
C LEU A 32 -38.02 -49.38 -65.30
N PRO A 33 -38.98 -49.59 -66.23
CA PRO A 33 -39.18 -48.68 -67.36
C PRO A 33 -39.58 -47.28 -66.86
N LEU A 34 -38.90 -46.26 -67.38
CA LEU A 34 -39.14 -44.85 -67.05
C LEU A 34 -40.58 -44.46 -67.41
N ARG A 35 -41.32 -43.91 -66.44
CA ARG A 35 -42.58 -43.18 -66.69
C ARG A 35 -42.27 -41.89 -67.44
N THR A 36 -42.10 -41.98 -68.76
CA THR A 36 -42.08 -40.80 -69.62
C THR A 36 -43.52 -40.46 -70.01
N ASN A 37 -44.00 -39.32 -69.51
CA ASN A 37 -45.30 -38.74 -69.85
C ASN A 37 -45.37 -38.48 -71.36
N LYS A 38 -45.86 -39.46 -72.12
CA LYS A 38 -46.52 -39.23 -73.40
C LYS A 38 -47.97 -39.61 -73.17
N ASN A 39 -48.87 -38.62 -73.18
CA ASN A 39 -50.26 -38.75 -73.66
C ASN A 39 -51.05 -37.45 -73.48
N ASN A 40 -51.66 -37.01 -74.59
CA ASN A 40 -52.95 -36.30 -74.71
C ASN A 40 -52.98 -34.77 -74.82
N SER A 41 -52.84 -34.35 -76.07
CA SER A 41 -53.41 -33.17 -76.71
C SER A 41 -54.95 -33.10 -76.69
N SER A 42 -55.57 -32.48 -75.67
CA SER A 42 -56.99 -32.04 -75.75
C SER A 42 -57.46 -31.07 -74.63
N THR A 43 -56.58 -30.23 -74.07
CA THR A 43 -56.91 -29.48 -72.83
C THR A 43 -56.25 -28.08 -72.76
N SER A 44 -56.29 -27.29 -73.83
CA SER A 44 -55.67 -25.96 -73.81
C SER A 44 -56.41 -24.94 -72.94
N LEU A 45 -57.73 -25.04 -72.78
CA LEU A 45 -58.53 -24.04 -72.05
C LEU A 45 -58.60 -24.24 -70.52
N SER A 46 -58.47 -25.47 -70.01
CA SER A 46 -58.37 -25.72 -68.56
C SER A 46 -56.95 -25.86 -68.06
N SER A 47 -55.94 -25.83 -68.95
CA SER A 47 -54.53 -25.75 -68.57
C SER A 47 -54.16 -24.35 -68.07
N GLU A 48 -54.65 -23.28 -68.70
CA GLU A 48 -54.39 -21.89 -68.26
C GLU A 48 -55.00 -21.59 -66.88
N GLU A 49 -56.22 -22.07 -66.60
CA GLU A 49 -56.83 -21.94 -65.27
C GLU A 49 -56.09 -22.76 -64.19
N HIS A 50 -55.60 -23.95 -64.56
CA HIS A 50 -54.77 -24.76 -63.67
C HIS A 50 -53.41 -24.11 -63.41
N GLU A 51 -52.80 -23.51 -64.43
CA GLU A 51 -51.53 -22.81 -64.35
C GLU A 51 -51.66 -21.55 -63.48
N ALA A 52 -52.70 -20.74 -63.68
CA ALA A 52 -52.99 -19.59 -62.82
C ALA A 52 -53.27 -19.98 -61.36
N LYS A 53 -53.91 -21.14 -61.12
CA LYS A 53 -54.12 -21.66 -59.77
C LYS A 53 -52.84 -22.16 -59.13
N VAL A 54 -51.96 -22.80 -59.90
CA VAL A 54 -50.62 -23.23 -59.46
C VAL A 54 -49.76 -22.01 -59.15
N GLU A 55 -49.77 -20.96 -59.98
CA GLU A 55 -49.08 -19.71 -59.72
C GLU A 55 -49.61 -19.01 -58.46
N LYS A 56 -50.93 -18.99 -58.25
CA LYS A 56 -51.54 -18.43 -57.04
C LYS A 56 -51.10 -19.20 -55.78
N ILE A 57 -51.10 -20.53 -55.83
CA ILE A 57 -50.61 -21.38 -54.74
C ILE A 57 -49.11 -21.14 -54.51
N GLY A 58 -48.32 -21.02 -55.58
CA GLY A 58 -46.89 -20.69 -55.49
C GLY A 58 -46.65 -19.33 -54.86
N PHE A 59 -47.47 -18.33 -55.18
CA PHE A 59 -47.41 -17.00 -54.59
C PHE A 59 -47.83 -16.98 -53.12
N GLU A 60 -48.90 -17.70 -52.76
CA GLU A 60 -49.33 -17.87 -51.36
C GLU A 60 -48.27 -18.61 -50.53
N TYR A 61 -47.66 -19.66 -51.09
CA TYR A 61 -46.54 -20.36 -50.46
C TYR A 61 -45.33 -19.43 -50.27
N SER A 62 -44.97 -18.66 -51.29
CA SER A 62 -43.91 -17.66 -51.21
C SER A 62 -44.18 -16.63 -50.11
N LYS A 63 -45.42 -16.11 -50.03
CA LYS A 63 -45.84 -15.21 -48.94
C LYS A 63 -45.75 -15.86 -47.57
N MET A 64 -46.19 -17.11 -47.42
CA MET A 64 -46.09 -17.84 -46.17
C MET A 64 -44.62 -18.04 -45.77
N LEU A 65 -43.76 -18.41 -46.72
CA LEU A 65 -42.33 -18.58 -46.49
C LEU A 65 -41.67 -17.26 -46.08
N ILE A 66 -41.99 -16.15 -46.75
CA ILE A 66 -41.52 -14.81 -46.37
C ILE A 66 -41.96 -14.48 -44.95
N SER A 67 -43.23 -14.68 -44.61
CA SER A 67 -43.74 -14.44 -43.25
C SER A 67 -43.03 -15.31 -42.20
N GLN A 68 -42.71 -16.56 -42.52
CA GLN A 68 -41.96 -17.44 -41.63
C GLN A 68 -40.52 -16.97 -41.46
N LEU A 69 -39.83 -16.57 -42.54
CA LEU A 69 -38.46 -16.06 -42.48
C LEU A 69 -38.40 -14.72 -41.73
N GLU A 70 -39.39 -13.84 -41.92
CA GLU A 70 -39.50 -12.58 -41.18
C GLU A 70 -39.67 -12.83 -39.67
N SER A 71 -40.55 -13.77 -39.29
CA SER A 71 -40.75 -14.16 -37.89
C SER A 71 -39.49 -14.78 -37.28
N GLN A 72 -38.76 -15.62 -38.03
CA GLN A 72 -37.48 -16.17 -37.57
C GLN A 72 -36.44 -15.08 -37.37
N ARG A 73 -36.35 -14.14 -38.31
CA ARG A 73 -35.46 -12.98 -38.20
C ARG A 73 -35.78 -12.17 -36.95
N GLU A 74 -37.04 -11.79 -36.76
CA GLU A 74 -37.47 -10.99 -35.61
C GLU A 74 -37.18 -11.71 -34.27
N PHE A 75 -37.42 -13.03 -34.22
CA PHE A 75 -37.11 -13.84 -33.03
C PHE A 75 -35.62 -13.81 -32.67
N TYR A 76 -34.74 -14.01 -33.66
CA TYR A 76 -33.29 -14.01 -33.41
C TYR A 76 -32.75 -12.59 -33.18
N ASP A 77 -33.29 -11.58 -33.85
CA ASP A 77 -32.92 -10.18 -33.63
C ASP A 77 -33.30 -9.75 -32.19
N SER A 78 -34.49 -10.11 -31.72
CA SER A 78 -34.92 -9.87 -30.34
C SER A 78 -34.05 -10.62 -29.33
N ARG A 79 -33.77 -11.91 -29.57
CA ARG A 79 -32.90 -12.71 -28.69
C ARG A 79 -31.46 -12.18 -28.66
N TYR A 80 -30.95 -11.71 -29.80
CA TYR A 80 -29.63 -11.11 -29.89
C TYR A 80 -29.58 -9.79 -29.13
N PHE A 81 -30.60 -8.94 -29.30
CA PHE A 81 -30.73 -7.68 -28.57
C PHE A 81 -30.77 -7.89 -27.05
N ASP A 82 -31.53 -8.86 -26.56
CA ASP A 82 -31.56 -9.22 -25.13
C ASP A 82 -30.19 -9.68 -24.61
N LEU A 83 -29.46 -10.45 -25.42
CA LEU A 83 -28.13 -10.93 -25.05
C LEU A 83 -27.12 -9.78 -24.99
N VAL A 84 -27.16 -8.89 -25.98
CA VAL A 84 -26.33 -7.68 -26.03
C VAL A 84 -26.64 -6.76 -24.85
N ASN A 85 -27.92 -6.55 -24.51
CA ASN A 85 -28.29 -5.75 -23.34
C ASN A 85 -27.79 -6.36 -22.03
N LYS A 86 -27.95 -7.66 -21.85
CA LYS A 86 -27.41 -8.36 -20.67
C LYS A 86 -25.89 -8.27 -20.60
N PHE A 87 -25.22 -8.41 -21.74
CA PHE A 87 -23.77 -8.26 -21.82
C PHE A 87 -23.33 -6.83 -21.50
N GLN A 88 -24.04 -5.81 -22.01
CA GLN A 88 -23.74 -4.42 -21.73
C GLN A 88 -23.92 -4.09 -20.25
N ILE A 89 -25.03 -4.53 -19.63
CA ILE A 89 -25.26 -4.36 -18.19
C ILE A 89 -24.17 -5.06 -17.37
N ALA A 90 -23.83 -6.31 -17.71
CA ALA A 90 -22.77 -7.04 -17.05
C ALA A 90 -21.40 -6.36 -17.21
N SER A 91 -21.10 -5.84 -18.40
CA SER A 91 -19.89 -5.07 -18.69
C SER A 91 -19.84 -3.79 -17.86
N ASP A 92 -20.93 -3.03 -17.80
CA ASP A 92 -21.02 -1.82 -16.98
C ASP A 92 -20.83 -2.14 -15.50
N ASP A 93 -21.40 -3.24 -15.00
CA ASP A 93 -21.22 -3.68 -13.62
C ASP A 93 -19.79 -4.16 -13.34
N VAL A 94 -19.13 -4.84 -14.29
CA VAL A 94 -17.71 -5.18 -14.20
C VAL A 94 -16.87 -3.91 -14.11
N THR A 95 -17.10 -2.90 -14.97
CA THR A 95 -16.33 -1.64 -14.89
C THR A 95 -16.56 -0.87 -13.59
N LYS A 96 -17.77 -0.92 -13.01
CA LYS A 96 -18.06 -0.35 -11.69
C LYS A 96 -17.30 -1.11 -10.60
N LEU A 97 -17.31 -2.43 -10.64
CA LEU A 97 -16.59 -3.28 -9.70
C LEU A 97 -15.07 -3.05 -9.78
N GLU A 98 -14.51 -2.92 -10.98
CA GLU A 98 -13.09 -2.59 -11.19
C GLU A 98 -12.73 -1.22 -10.59
N LYS A 99 -13.60 -0.21 -10.73
CA LYS A 99 -13.43 1.10 -10.08
C LYS A 99 -13.49 0.99 -8.55
N LEU A 100 -14.41 0.19 -8.01
CA LEU A 100 -14.48 -0.03 -6.56
C LEU A 100 -13.26 -0.78 -6.04
N VAL A 101 -12.81 -1.81 -6.74
CA VAL A 101 -11.59 -2.56 -6.38
C VAL A 101 -10.37 -1.65 -6.42
N SER A 102 -10.18 -0.86 -7.48
CA SER A 102 -9.04 0.07 -7.58
C SER A 102 -9.05 1.17 -6.51
N THR A 103 -10.23 1.70 -6.14
CA THR A 103 -10.32 2.66 -5.03
C THR A 103 -10.07 2.01 -3.67
N LEU A 104 -10.51 0.77 -3.46
CA LEU A 104 -10.25 0.02 -2.23
C LEU A 104 -8.78 -0.38 -2.12
N THR A 105 -8.14 -0.84 -3.20
CA THR A 105 -6.70 -1.15 -3.19
C THR A 105 -5.89 0.09 -2.87
N HIS A 106 -6.23 1.23 -3.48
CA HIS A 106 -5.57 2.50 -3.16
C HIS A 106 -5.75 2.91 -1.70
N LYS A 107 -6.96 2.77 -1.12
CA LYS A 107 -7.20 3.05 0.30
C LYS A 107 -6.41 2.11 1.22
N VAL A 108 -6.33 0.82 0.89
CA VAL A 108 -5.55 -0.16 1.66
C VAL A 108 -4.06 0.19 1.62
N GLU A 109 -3.55 0.61 0.46
CA GLU A 109 -2.16 1.03 0.31
C GLU A 109 -1.86 2.31 1.09
N GLN A 110 -2.75 3.30 1.04
CA GLN A 110 -2.66 4.52 1.86
C GLN A 110 -2.67 4.20 3.37
N LEU A 111 -3.55 3.29 3.82
CA LEU A 111 -3.60 2.88 5.22
C LEU A 111 -2.34 2.13 5.65
N ASN A 112 -1.76 1.31 4.78
CA ASN A 112 -0.48 0.64 5.06
C ASN A 112 0.67 1.64 5.15
N MET A 113 0.70 2.67 4.31
CA MET A 113 1.67 3.77 4.43
C MET A 113 1.51 4.53 5.74
N HIS A 114 0.27 4.92 6.08
CA HIS A 114 -0.01 5.57 7.36
C HIS A 114 0.39 4.72 8.57
N LYS A 115 0.13 3.41 8.53
CA LYS A 115 0.53 2.49 9.61
C LYS A 115 2.04 2.37 9.73
N HIS A 116 2.76 2.37 8.61
CA HIS A 116 4.22 2.36 8.60
C HIS A 116 4.80 3.65 9.19
N ASP A 117 4.25 4.80 8.82
CA ASP A 117 4.64 6.10 9.38
C ASP A 117 4.28 6.22 10.86
N GLU A 118 3.11 5.71 11.28
CA GLU A 118 2.72 5.65 12.69
C GLU A 118 3.71 4.78 13.50
N SER A 119 4.18 3.66 12.95
CA SER A 119 5.20 2.83 13.58
C SER A 119 6.54 3.56 13.73
N LYS A 120 6.96 4.35 12.72
CA LYS A 120 8.17 5.18 12.79
C LYS A 120 8.03 6.27 13.85
N VAL A 121 6.88 6.93 13.90
CA VAL A 121 6.59 7.96 14.90
C VAL A 121 6.59 7.37 16.30
N LYS A 122 5.99 6.19 16.51
CA LYS A 122 6.03 5.48 17.80
C LYS A 122 7.47 5.17 18.21
N HIS A 123 8.29 4.65 17.29
CA HIS A 123 9.68 4.35 17.59
C HIS A 123 10.48 5.64 17.90
N ALA A 124 10.28 6.72 17.15
CA ALA A 124 10.92 8.01 17.40
C ALA A 124 10.49 8.63 18.74
N LEU A 125 9.24 8.44 19.14
CA LEU A 125 8.73 8.88 20.43
C LEU A 125 9.35 8.08 21.59
N GLU A 126 9.50 6.77 21.44
CA GLU A 126 10.18 5.92 22.44
C GLU A 126 11.64 6.33 22.61
N THR A 127 12.39 6.52 21.51
CA THR A 127 13.78 6.98 21.61
C THR A 127 13.90 8.39 22.18
N SER A 128 12.94 9.28 21.88
CA SER A 128 12.87 10.61 22.49
C SER A 128 12.62 10.53 24.00
N LYS A 129 11.73 9.65 24.47
CA LYS A 129 11.49 9.44 25.91
C LYS A 129 12.72 8.87 26.61
N ASP A 130 13.41 7.93 25.98
CA ASP A 130 14.65 7.38 26.52
C ASP A 130 15.75 8.45 26.61
N ALA A 131 15.85 9.32 25.60
CA ALA A 131 16.76 10.45 25.62
C ALA A 131 16.39 11.48 26.70
N GLU A 132 15.10 11.77 26.90
CA GLU A 132 14.63 12.65 27.98
C GLU A 132 14.94 12.07 29.37
N ASN A 133 14.77 10.76 29.56
CA ASN A 133 15.09 10.11 30.83
C ASN A 133 16.59 10.17 31.11
N LYS A 134 17.43 9.88 30.12
CA LYS A 134 18.89 10.05 30.23
C LYS A 134 19.27 11.49 30.55
N LEU A 135 18.64 12.48 29.90
CA LEU A 135 18.89 13.89 30.20
C LEU A 135 18.52 14.23 31.65
N LYS A 136 17.38 13.73 32.15
CA LYS A 136 16.96 13.94 33.55
C LYS A 136 17.94 13.30 34.54
N GLU A 137 18.43 12.10 34.24
CA GLU A 137 19.44 11.42 35.04
C GLU A 137 20.76 12.21 35.05
N GLU A 138 21.23 12.68 33.88
CA GLU A 138 22.43 13.53 33.76
C GLU A 138 22.26 14.88 34.46
N MET A 139 21.07 15.48 34.42
CA MET A 139 20.77 16.71 35.16
C MET A 139 20.83 16.46 36.68
N ALA A 140 20.22 15.36 37.16
CA ALA A 140 20.28 14.99 38.57
C ALA A 140 21.72 14.68 39.03
N LEU A 141 22.50 13.99 38.19
CA LEU A 141 23.91 13.71 38.45
C LEU A 141 24.73 15.00 38.49
N ASN A 142 24.58 15.89 37.51
CA ASN A 142 25.25 17.19 37.50
C ASN A 142 24.91 18.04 38.71
N GLN A 143 23.66 17.99 39.17
CA GLN A 143 23.24 18.69 40.38
C GLN A 143 23.89 18.08 41.62
N ALA A 144 23.86 16.76 41.78
CA ALA A 144 24.54 16.08 42.89
C ALA A 144 26.07 16.29 42.89
N LEU A 145 26.69 16.34 41.70
CA LEU A 145 28.11 16.64 41.54
C LEU A 145 28.41 18.09 41.92
N SER A 146 27.58 19.04 41.49
CA SER A 146 27.69 20.46 41.87
C SER A 146 27.60 20.62 43.39
N ASP A 147 26.60 20.01 44.04
CA ASP A 147 26.45 20.03 45.49
C ASP A 147 27.68 19.42 46.19
N LYS A 148 28.23 18.33 45.64
CA LYS A 148 29.45 17.71 46.17
C LYS A 148 30.67 18.61 46.01
N ILE A 149 30.80 19.31 44.88
CA ILE A 149 31.87 20.28 44.64
C ILE A 149 31.73 21.43 45.63
N GLU A 150 30.54 21.98 45.84
CA GLU A 150 30.29 23.04 46.83
C GLU A 150 30.70 22.58 48.24
N PHE A 151 30.27 21.39 48.66
CA PHE A 151 30.69 20.81 49.94
C PHE A 151 32.22 20.66 50.05
N LEU A 152 32.88 20.13 49.02
CA LEU A 152 34.34 19.97 49.04
C LEU A 152 35.09 21.32 49.00
N THR A 153 34.55 22.34 48.33
CA THR A 153 35.14 23.69 48.33
C THR A 153 35.05 24.34 49.71
N THR A 154 33.88 24.27 50.35
CA THR A 154 33.71 24.82 51.71
C THR A 154 34.59 24.09 52.73
N GLU A 155 34.72 22.77 52.65
CA GLU A 155 35.61 22.02 53.54
C GLU A 155 37.09 22.32 53.28
N ASN A 156 37.51 22.43 52.01
CA ASN A 156 38.86 22.89 51.67
C ASN A 156 39.13 24.31 52.17
N GLU A 157 38.15 25.21 52.12
CA GLU A 157 38.28 26.56 52.67
C GLU A 157 38.45 26.55 54.19
N LYS A 158 37.71 25.69 54.93
CA LYS A 158 37.89 25.52 56.37
C LYS A 158 39.29 24.99 56.70
N ILE A 159 39.71 23.90 56.05
CA ILE A 159 41.04 23.31 56.25
C ILE A 159 42.15 24.32 55.93
N LYS A 160 41.98 25.16 54.89
CA LYS A 160 42.92 26.24 54.59
C LYS A 160 43.00 27.27 55.71
N LYS A 161 41.86 27.70 56.27
CA LYS A 161 41.83 28.63 57.41
C LYS A 161 42.48 28.03 58.65
N GLU A 162 42.15 26.78 59.00
CA GLU A 162 42.79 26.08 60.12
C GLU A 162 44.31 25.95 59.91
N LYS A 163 44.74 25.67 58.67
CA LYS A 163 46.16 25.63 58.33
C LYS A 163 46.83 27.00 58.46
N GLU A 164 46.18 28.07 58.01
CA GLU A 164 46.66 29.44 58.16
C GLU A 164 46.76 29.82 59.66
N GLU A 165 45.73 29.55 60.45
CA GLU A 165 45.72 29.79 61.91
C GLU A 165 46.81 28.99 62.62
N LEU A 166 47.00 27.71 62.28
CA LEU A 166 48.08 26.88 62.83
C LEU A 166 49.46 27.38 62.38
N GLN A 167 49.60 27.85 61.14
CA GLN A 167 50.85 28.46 60.68
C GLN A 167 51.15 29.77 61.41
N GLU A 168 50.13 30.60 61.69
CA GLU A 168 50.28 31.80 62.52
C GLU A 168 50.68 31.43 63.95
N GLN A 169 50.02 30.44 64.58
CA GLN A 169 50.42 29.96 65.91
C GLN A 169 51.86 29.42 65.94
N VAL A 170 52.27 28.67 64.92
CA VAL A 170 53.65 28.18 64.81
C VAL A 170 54.64 29.32 64.59
N ASN A 171 54.30 30.31 63.77
CA ASN A 171 55.11 31.52 63.57
C ASN A 171 55.21 32.33 64.86
N ASP A 172 54.12 32.48 65.61
CA ASP A 172 54.08 33.17 66.90
C ASP A 172 54.93 32.44 67.94
N LEU A 173 54.86 31.10 67.99
CA LEU A 173 55.70 30.27 68.85
C LEU A 173 57.18 30.37 68.45
N MET A 174 57.50 30.34 67.16
CA MET A 174 58.87 30.57 66.68
C MET A 174 59.34 31.98 67.03
N PHE A 175 58.50 33.01 66.85
CA PHE A 175 58.83 34.38 67.21
C PHE A 175 59.05 34.54 68.72
N TYR A 176 58.23 33.90 69.55
CA TYR A 176 58.40 33.87 70.99
C TYR A 176 59.72 33.19 71.39
N LEU A 177 60.05 32.05 70.76
CA LEU A 177 61.26 31.28 71.05
C LEU A 177 62.53 32.01 70.56
N GLU A 178 62.48 32.62 69.38
CA GLU A 178 63.56 33.47 68.84
C GLU A 178 63.75 34.74 69.69
N SER A 179 62.65 35.37 70.12
CA SER A 179 62.69 36.49 71.06
C SER A 179 63.32 36.04 72.38
N GLN A 180 62.90 34.89 72.92
CA GLN A 180 63.46 34.32 74.16
C GLN A 180 64.96 34.01 74.03
N GLU A 181 65.44 33.51 72.89
CA GLU A 181 66.87 33.30 72.64
C GLU A 181 67.63 34.61 72.53
N LYS A 182 67.12 35.62 71.82
CA LYS A 182 67.75 36.95 71.74
C LYS A 182 67.79 37.70 73.08
N PHE A 183 66.82 37.47 73.96
CA PHE A 183 66.77 38.05 75.30
C PHE A 183 67.51 37.23 76.38
N LYS A 184 68.08 36.05 76.05
CA LYS A 184 68.95 35.30 76.97
C LYS A 184 70.34 35.93 77.14
N ASP A 185 70.86 36.61 76.10
CA ASP A 185 72.17 37.27 76.10
C ASP A 185 72.12 38.79 76.37
N ALA A 186 70.95 39.34 76.71
CA ALA A 186 70.74 40.78 76.94
C ALA A 186 70.45 41.12 78.42
N SER A 187 70.93 42.28 78.87
CA SER A 187 70.79 42.80 80.25
C SER A 187 69.32 43.09 80.64
N ASP A 188 68.99 42.95 81.93
CA ASP A 188 67.61 42.90 82.47
C ASP A 188 66.69 44.09 82.12
N ASP A 189 67.23 45.27 81.78
CA ASP A 189 66.43 46.46 81.41
C ASP A 189 65.64 46.31 80.10
N VAL A 190 65.97 45.34 79.24
CA VAL A 190 65.32 45.15 77.93
C VAL A 190 64.20 44.10 77.98
N LYS A 191 64.13 43.27 79.03
CA LYS A 191 63.14 42.19 79.15
C LYS A 191 61.70 42.68 79.38
N GLU A 192 61.51 43.91 79.83
CA GLU A 192 60.20 44.50 80.16
C GLU A 192 59.69 45.52 79.11
N GLY A 193 60.26 45.52 77.89
CA GLY A 193 59.91 46.48 76.85
C GLY A 193 58.56 46.22 76.15
N GLN A 194 57.65 47.21 76.18
CA GLN A 194 56.33 47.18 75.55
C GLN A 194 56.41 47.30 74.01
N ILE A 195 55.97 46.27 73.28
CA ILE A 195 55.91 46.24 71.81
C ILE A 195 54.69 47.03 71.30
N ILE A 196 54.91 48.14 70.58
CA ILE A 196 53.86 48.93 69.92
C ILE A 196 53.86 48.61 68.42
N MET A 197 52.88 47.80 67.97
CA MET A 197 52.66 47.57 66.53
C MET A 197 51.98 48.79 65.90
N ARG A 198 52.65 49.45 64.94
CA ARG A 198 52.02 50.49 64.10
C ARG A 198 51.41 49.82 62.86
N PRO A 199 50.16 50.13 62.49
CA PRO A 199 49.53 49.52 61.32
C PRO A 199 50.20 50.01 60.02
N SER A 200 50.69 49.09 59.20
CA SER A 200 51.16 49.41 57.84
C SER A 200 49.98 49.72 56.93
N HIS A 201 50.01 50.84 56.24
CA HIS A 201 48.96 51.31 55.34
C HIS A 201 48.57 50.29 54.26
N ALA A 202 47.27 49.99 54.19
CA ALA A 202 46.66 49.21 53.13
C ALA A 202 46.82 49.91 51.76
N SER A 203 47.41 49.21 50.80
CA SER A 203 47.49 49.69 49.41
C SER A 203 46.16 49.45 48.70
N SER A 204 45.57 50.53 48.20
CA SER A 204 44.33 50.52 47.41
C SER A 204 44.53 49.83 46.05
N LYS A 205 43.86 48.70 45.80
CA LYS A 205 43.75 48.11 44.46
C LYS A 205 42.50 48.66 43.73
N LYS A 206 42.76 49.29 42.58
CA LYS A 206 41.79 49.83 41.61
C LYS A 206 40.80 48.77 41.12
N LYS A 207 39.50 49.08 41.16
CA LYS A 207 38.45 48.49 40.32
C LYS A 207 38.80 48.66 38.84
N LYS A 208 38.89 47.57 38.07
CA LYS A 208 38.87 47.60 36.60
C LYS A 208 37.53 47.05 36.12
N GLY A 209 36.85 47.87 35.33
CA GLY A 209 35.47 47.68 34.92
C GLY A 209 35.24 46.52 33.95
N ARG A 210 34.05 45.95 34.10
CA ARG A 210 33.37 44.96 33.26
C ARG A 210 33.20 45.51 31.83
N ARG A 211 33.76 44.84 30.83
CA ARG A 211 33.40 45.09 29.42
C ARG A 211 32.21 44.20 29.05
N ARG A 212 31.30 44.83 28.31
CA ARG A 212 30.18 44.24 27.57
C ARG A 212 30.67 43.30 26.48
#